data_AF-A0A2N0BDS5-F1
#
_entry.id   AF-A0A2N0BDS5-F1
#
_cell.length_a   1.000
_cell.length_b   1.000
_cell.length_c   1.000
_cell.angle_alpha   90.00
_cell.angle_beta   90.00
_cell.angle_gamma   90.00
#
_symmetry.space_group_name_H-M   'P 1'
#
loop_
_entity.id
_entity.type
_entity.pdbx_description
1 polymer ?
#
loop_
_entity_poly.entity_id
_entity_poly.type
_entity_poly.pdbx_seq_one_letter_code
_entity_poly.pdbx_strand_id
1 'polypeptide(L)'
;MWRSCSLTKGNCLDNTSKIRCKVGTSLNEPCPANCRQNLIPNEWSTQIRESCIASEKMNAFAEGKAGINVGASAFLQAHPLVLERFIAKGDVYFEVLRYFLSILEPEKIKEVIDAFSNKLLYKIIIHEYNIFQQMEDQRRKEKKTVAFLDMKGNDYWKSLSPKRISSFIAYCLQDVKDAEFASQFLTILSPEAVSDLKHLAGLSVEEEKELYLSLKDGIYELPIRSPGIYRHILNLFEDDPEIFLILSTMEELVSRKQQIIESSHVILEKYRSGKLNHQSLFADLSVLEPEITMEILGIFEEKGILGRSEKNLIKELLAKQKGHRL
;
A
#
# COMPACT_ATOMS: atom_id res chain seq x y z
N MET A 1 30.00 15.42 -46.05
CA MET A 1 31.35 15.65 -46.59
C MET A 1 32.33 14.81 -45.77
N TRP A 2 32.88 13.77 -46.38
CA TRP A 2 33.86 12.88 -45.75
C TRP A 2 35.22 13.59 -45.72
N ARG A 3 35.90 13.58 -44.57
CA ARG A 3 37.36 13.76 -44.52
C ARG A 3 37.93 12.64 -43.66
N SER A 4 38.77 11.84 -44.30
CA SER A 4 39.69 10.90 -43.67
C SER A 4 40.70 11.68 -42.82
N CYS A 5 40.97 11.17 -41.63
CA CYS A 5 42.20 11.47 -40.91
C CYS A 5 42.84 10.15 -40.51
N SER A 6 43.99 9.93 -41.13
CA SER A 6 44.89 8.80 -41.01
C SER A 6 45.50 8.68 -39.62
N LEU A 7 45.74 7.43 -39.24
CA LEU A 7 46.41 6.98 -38.02
C LEU A 7 47.73 7.72 -37.74
N THR A 8 47.83 8.28 -36.53
CA THR A 8 49.09 8.31 -35.79
C THR A 8 48.85 7.65 -34.43
N LYS A 9 49.61 6.57 -34.20
CA LYS A 9 49.67 5.82 -32.94
C LYS A 9 50.07 6.77 -31.81
N GLY A 10 49.09 7.20 -31.04
CA GLY A 10 49.26 7.74 -29.70
C GLY A 10 48.46 6.86 -28.75
N ASN A 11 49.13 6.24 -27.78
CA ASN A 11 48.52 5.53 -26.67
C ASN A 11 47.57 6.48 -25.92
N CYS A 12 46.29 6.51 -26.31
CA CYS A 12 45.23 6.79 -25.36
C CYS A 12 45.07 5.51 -24.53
N LEU A 13 45.91 5.38 -23.51
CA LEU A 13 45.63 4.49 -22.39
C LEU A 13 44.28 4.95 -21.82
N ASP A 14 43.26 4.19 -22.19
CA ASP A 14 41.91 4.23 -21.66
C ASP A 14 42.01 3.89 -20.17
N ASN A 15 42.32 4.91 -19.37
CA ASN A 15 42.42 4.83 -17.91
C ASN A 15 41.02 4.94 -17.27
N THR A 16 40.01 4.31 -17.89
CA THR A 16 38.81 3.91 -17.17
C THR A 16 39.15 2.64 -16.40
N SER A 17 39.88 2.78 -15.29
CA SER A 17 39.96 1.74 -14.26
C SER A 17 38.51 1.32 -13.96
N LYS A 18 38.11 0.14 -14.45
CA LYS A 18 36.71 -0.33 -14.42
C LYS A 18 36.25 -0.35 -12.97
N ILE A 19 35.55 0.69 -12.54
CA ILE A 19 34.95 0.76 -11.21
C ILE A 19 34.02 -0.45 -11.10
N ARG A 20 34.43 -1.39 -10.28
CA ARG A 20 33.70 -2.63 -9.99
C ARG A 20 33.35 -2.63 -8.51
N CYS A 21 32.14 -3.05 -8.19
CA CYS A 21 31.77 -3.28 -6.80
C CYS A 21 32.47 -4.53 -6.25
N LYS A 22 32.35 -4.78 -4.94
CA LYS A 22 32.84 -6.01 -4.29
C LYS A 22 32.24 -7.30 -4.88
N VAL A 23 31.07 -7.22 -5.53
CA VAL A 23 30.40 -8.34 -6.22
C VAL A 23 30.89 -8.48 -7.67
N GLY A 24 31.90 -7.70 -8.10
CA GLY A 24 32.55 -7.80 -9.40
C GLY A 24 31.83 -7.12 -10.56
N THR A 25 30.68 -6.48 -10.32
CA THR A 25 29.85 -5.84 -11.33
C THR A 25 30.38 -4.46 -11.70
N SER A 26 30.51 -4.16 -12.99
CA SER A 26 30.95 -2.85 -13.49
C SER A 26 29.80 -1.88 -13.68
N LEU A 27 30.05 -0.58 -13.86
CA LEU A 27 29.02 0.47 -14.01
C LEU A 27 27.95 0.16 -15.06
N ASN A 28 28.30 -0.48 -16.18
CA ASN A 28 27.40 -0.70 -17.31
C ASN A 28 26.63 -2.03 -17.26
N GLU A 29 26.89 -2.88 -16.26
CA GLU A 29 26.27 -4.20 -16.12
C GLU A 29 25.15 -4.19 -15.06
N PRO A 30 24.00 -4.85 -15.25
CA PRO A 30 22.97 -4.92 -14.22
C PRO A 30 23.48 -5.54 -12.91
N CYS A 31 22.97 -5.08 -11.76
CA CYS A 31 23.27 -5.69 -10.47
C CYS A 31 22.68 -7.11 -10.39
N PRO A 32 23.43 -8.12 -9.92
CA PRO A 32 22.89 -9.46 -9.71
C PRO A 32 21.81 -9.48 -8.62
N ALA A 33 20.84 -10.39 -8.74
CA ALA A 33 19.62 -10.41 -7.91
C ALA A 33 19.86 -10.65 -6.40
N ASN A 34 21.03 -11.17 -6.03
CA ASN A 34 21.44 -11.45 -4.65
C ASN A 34 22.42 -10.39 -4.10
N CYS A 35 22.65 -9.28 -4.82
CA CYS A 35 23.55 -8.21 -4.37
C CYS A 35 23.18 -7.72 -2.96
N ARG A 36 21.89 -7.50 -2.72
CA ARG A 36 21.41 -7.02 -1.44
C ARG A 36 21.66 -8.00 -0.29
N GLN A 37 21.44 -9.30 -0.52
CA GLN A 37 21.66 -10.36 0.48
C GLN A 37 23.15 -10.60 0.75
N ASN A 38 23.99 -10.57 -0.29
CA ASN A 38 25.44 -10.73 -0.18
C ASN A 38 26.14 -9.56 0.53
N LEU A 39 25.46 -8.41 0.61
CA LEU A 39 25.92 -7.24 1.35
C LEU A 39 25.42 -7.23 2.81
N ILE A 40 24.58 -8.19 3.23
CA ILE A 40 24.05 -8.30 4.59
C ILE A 40 24.62 -9.57 5.26
N PRO A 41 25.85 -9.51 5.80
CA PRO A 41 26.11 -10.25 7.04
C PRO A 41 26.65 -9.30 8.11
N ASN A 42 25.92 -9.27 9.23
CA ASN A 42 26.29 -8.83 10.59
C ASN A 42 27.53 -7.95 10.71
N GLU A 43 27.29 -6.68 11.08
CA GLU A 43 28.29 -5.68 11.44
C GLU A 43 29.26 -5.29 10.32
N TRP A 44 28.88 -4.27 9.52
CA TRP A 44 29.74 -3.15 9.06
C TRP A 44 29.02 -2.31 7.99
N SER A 45 28.24 -1.32 8.44
CA SER A 45 27.53 -0.39 7.54
C SER A 45 28.47 0.49 6.70
N THR A 46 29.72 0.70 7.13
CA THR A 46 30.69 1.59 6.45
C THR A 46 31.29 0.95 5.20
N GLN A 47 31.69 -0.32 5.27
CA GLN A 47 32.35 -1.00 4.14
C GLN A 47 31.40 -1.35 2.99
N ILE A 48 30.12 -1.58 3.31
CA ILE A 48 29.06 -1.77 2.29
C ILE A 48 28.84 -0.47 1.51
N ARG A 49 28.86 0.69 2.20
CA ARG A 49 28.74 2.02 1.57
C ARG A 49 29.88 2.31 0.60
N GLU A 50 31.09 1.90 0.94
CA GLU A 50 32.29 2.17 0.13
C GLU A 50 32.44 1.23 -1.07
N SER A 51 31.75 0.09 -1.07
CA SER A 51 31.87 -0.92 -2.13
C SER A 51 30.64 -1.06 -3.02
N CYS A 52 29.50 -0.53 -2.62
CA CYS A 52 28.29 -0.50 -3.42
C CYS A 52 28.36 0.65 -4.43
N ILE A 53 28.33 0.31 -5.73
CA ILE A 53 28.36 1.31 -6.81
C ILE A 53 26.96 1.64 -7.36
N ALA A 54 25.90 1.31 -6.61
CA ALA A 54 24.53 1.49 -7.07
C ALA A 54 24.18 2.96 -7.29
N SER A 55 24.73 3.87 -6.47
CA SER A 55 24.52 5.31 -6.65
C SER A 55 25.10 5.80 -7.98
N GLU A 56 26.26 5.29 -8.37
CA GLU A 56 26.97 5.65 -9.59
C GLU A 56 26.23 5.09 -10.81
N LYS A 57 25.66 3.89 -10.70
CA LYS A 57 24.80 3.29 -11.72
C LYS A 57 23.52 4.10 -11.95
N MET A 58 22.84 4.48 -10.87
CA MET A 58 21.64 5.32 -10.95
C MET A 58 21.98 6.73 -11.47
N ASN A 59 23.14 7.29 -11.11
CA ASN A 59 23.63 8.54 -11.67
C ASN A 59 23.92 8.42 -13.18
N ALA A 60 24.58 7.35 -13.62
CA ALA A 60 24.82 7.09 -15.04
C ALA A 60 23.52 6.92 -15.82
N PHE A 61 22.48 6.32 -15.23
CA PHE A 61 21.14 6.27 -15.81
C PHE A 61 20.53 7.68 -15.92
N ALA A 62 20.59 8.49 -14.85
CA ALA A 62 20.09 9.86 -14.84
C ALA A 62 20.75 10.74 -15.92
N GLU A 63 22.03 10.51 -16.19
CA GLU A 63 22.81 11.21 -17.22
C GLU A 63 22.62 10.62 -18.64
N GLY A 64 21.79 9.59 -18.81
CA GLY A 64 21.56 8.91 -20.10
C GLY A 64 22.74 8.05 -20.57
N LYS A 65 23.72 7.77 -19.71
CA LYS A 65 24.92 6.97 -20.00
C LYS A 65 24.73 5.48 -19.74
N ALA A 66 23.69 5.09 -19.01
CA ALA A 66 23.34 3.69 -18.74
C ALA A 66 21.88 3.40 -19.08
N GLY A 67 21.59 2.17 -19.52
CA GLY A 67 20.24 1.73 -19.88
C GLY A 67 19.35 1.47 -18.65
N ILE A 68 18.04 1.42 -18.89
CA ILE A 68 17.00 1.22 -17.86
C ILE A 68 17.24 -0.02 -16.99
N ASN A 69 17.70 -1.13 -17.58
CA ASN A 69 17.98 -2.38 -16.85
C ASN A 69 19.10 -2.23 -15.82
N VAL A 70 20.09 -1.37 -16.10
CA VAL A 70 21.20 -1.08 -15.18
C VAL A 70 20.71 -0.22 -14.02
N GLY A 71 19.93 0.83 -14.32
CA GLY A 71 19.35 1.70 -13.30
C GLY A 71 18.36 0.97 -12.39
N ALA A 72 17.42 0.21 -12.98
CA ALA A 72 16.40 -0.54 -12.25
C ALA A 72 17.01 -1.64 -11.36
N SER A 73 17.99 -2.40 -11.87
CA SER A 73 18.68 -3.40 -11.04
C SER A 73 19.49 -2.76 -9.92
N ALA A 74 20.11 -1.59 -10.15
CA ALA A 74 20.79 -0.84 -9.10
C ALA A 74 19.81 -0.36 -8.01
N PHE A 75 18.64 0.16 -8.40
CA PHE A 75 17.58 0.54 -7.47
C PHE A 75 17.09 -0.64 -6.63
N LEU A 76 16.75 -1.76 -7.27
CA LEU A 76 16.21 -2.95 -6.59
C LEU A 76 17.21 -3.60 -5.63
N GLN A 77 18.50 -3.53 -5.95
CA GLN A 77 19.56 -4.21 -5.21
C GLN A 77 20.33 -3.31 -4.24
N ALA A 78 20.07 -2.00 -4.26
CA ALA A 78 20.74 -1.07 -3.37
C ALA A 78 20.28 -1.25 -1.91
N HIS A 79 21.21 -1.02 -0.98
CA HIS A 79 20.87 -0.88 0.42
C HIS A 79 20.07 0.43 0.63
N PRO A 80 19.03 0.48 1.48
CA PRO A 80 18.21 1.68 1.71
C PRO A 80 19.01 2.96 1.98
N LEU A 81 20.03 2.89 2.83
CA LEU A 81 20.94 4.01 3.10
C LEU A 81 21.65 4.58 1.86
N VAL A 82 21.94 3.75 0.85
CA VAL A 82 22.53 4.22 -0.42
C VAL A 82 21.49 5.00 -1.22
N LEU A 83 20.24 4.54 -1.23
CA LEU A 83 19.11 5.22 -1.88
C LEU A 83 18.79 6.56 -1.21
N GLU A 84 18.77 6.60 0.12
CA GLU A 84 18.58 7.84 0.89
C GLU A 84 19.65 8.89 0.56
N ARG A 85 20.92 8.50 0.53
CA ARG A 85 22.02 9.39 0.15
C ARG A 85 21.92 9.84 -1.30
N PHE A 86 21.52 8.94 -2.19
CA PHE A 86 21.36 9.24 -3.60
C PHE A 86 20.31 10.33 -3.81
N ILE A 87 19.12 10.19 -3.22
CA ILE A 87 18.05 11.19 -3.36
C ILE A 87 18.32 12.49 -2.59
N ALA A 88 19.25 12.48 -1.62
CA ALA A 88 19.68 13.68 -0.92
C ALA A 88 20.59 14.59 -1.77
N LYS A 89 21.09 14.10 -2.91
CA LYS A 89 21.94 14.87 -3.83
C LYS A 89 21.18 15.96 -4.61
N GLY A 90 19.85 15.87 -4.69
CA GLY A 90 19.01 16.86 -5.38
C GLY A 90 17.75 16.26 -6.03
N ASP A 91 16.88 17.14 -6.53
CA ASP A 91 15.54 16.78 -7.03
C ASP A 91 15.57 15.82 -8.22
N VAL A 92 16.54 15.97 -9.13
CA VAL A 92 16.71 15.07 -10.28
C VAL A 92 16.86 13.61 -9.83
N TYR A 93 17.61 13.37 -8.74
CA TYR A 93 17.84 12.03 -8.21
C TYR A 93 16.63 11.47 -7.49
N PHE A 94 15.84 12.34 -6.87
CA PHE A 94 14.55 11.97 -6.29
C PHE A 94 13.55 11.56 -7.37
N GLU A 95 13.50 12.29 -8.50
CA GLU A 95 12.66 11.91 -9.65
C GLU A 95 13.07 10.57 -10.26
N VAL A 96 14.37 10.25 -10.30
CA VAL A 96 14.85 8.92 -10.74
C VAL A 96 14.31 7.81 -9.83
N LEU A 97 14.26 8.03 -8.51
CA LEU A 97 13.70 7.07 -7.56
C LEU A 97 12.20 6.87 -7.80
N ARG A 98 11.44 7.97 -7.95
CA ARG A 98 10.00 7.94 -8.22
C ARG A 98 9.69 7.27 -9.56
N TYR A 99 10.50 7.52 -10.58
CA TYR A 99 10.38 6.87 -11.87
C TYR A 99 10.43 5.35 -11.70
N PHE A 100 11.42 4.80 -10.97
CA PHE A 100 11.50 3.35 -10.75
C PHE A 100 10.32 2.78 -9.95
N LEU A 101 9.85 3.49 -8.93
CA LEU A 101 8.64 3.07 -8.19
C LEU A 101 7.40 3.01 -9.09
N SER A 102 7.31 3.89 -10.08
CA SER A 102 6.15 3.96 -10.99
C SER A 102 6.14 2.89 -12.11
N ILE A 103 7.32 2.45 -12.57
CA ILE A 103 7.43 1.53 -13.72
C ILE A 103 7.61 0.06 -13.33
N LEU A 104 8.07 -0.21 -12.10
CA LEU A 104 8.34 -1.56 -11.63
C LEU A 104 7.07 -2.18 -11.02
N GLU A 105 6.94 -3.49 -11.17
CA GLU A 105 5.84 -4.25 -10.57
C GLU A 105 5.86 -4.15 -9.03
N PRO A 106 4.71 -3.94 -8.37
CA PRO A 106 4.60 -3.82 -6.91
C PRO A 106 5.34 -4.92 -6.14
N GLU A 107 5.26 -6.17 -6.63
CA GLU A 107 5.87 -7.34 -6.03
C GLU A 107 7.40 -7.25 -5.98
N LYS A 108 8.01 -6.60 -6.98
CA LYS A 108 9.47 -6.42 -7.08
C LYS A 108 9.97 -5.29 -6.18
N ILE A 109 9.15 -4.27 -5.92
CA ILE A 109 9.52 -3.11 -5.11
C ILE A 109 9.19 -3.29 -3.63
N LYS A 110 8.32 -4.24 -3.27
CA LYS A 110 7.91 -4.53 -1.89
C LYS A 110 9.10 -4.66 -0.93
N GLU A 111 10.07 -5.53 -1.24
CA GLU A 111 11.24 -5.73 -0.35
C GLU A 111 12.08 -4.46 -0.18
N VAL A 112 12.13 -3.61 -1.21
CA VAL A 112 12.88 -2.35 -1.20
C VAL A 112 12.18 -1.36 -0.28
N ILE A 113 10.87 -1.19 -0.45
CA ILE A 113 10.02 -0.28 0.32
C ILE A 113 9.92 -0.71 1.79
N ASP A 114 9.81 -2.01 2.05
CA ASP A 114 9.79 -2.55 3.42
C ASP A 114 11.05 -2.16 4.21
N ALA A 115 12.19 -1.95 3.53
CA ALA A 115 13.43 -1.57 4.18
C ALA A 115 13.76 -0.07 4.14
N PHE A 116 12.95 0.75 3.47
CA PHE A 116 13.10 2.20 3.53
C PHE A 116 12.81 2.68 4.95
N SER A 117 13.52 3.73 5.39
CA SER A 117 13.13 4.42 6.62
C SER A 117 11.78 5.10 6.43
N ASN A 118 11.03 5.29 7.52
CA ASN A 118 9.78 6.04 7.47
C ASN A 118 9.99 7.47 6.96
N LYS A 119 11.13 8.08 7.28
CA LYS A 119 11.53 9.38 6.76
C LYS A 119 11.64 9.40 5.23
N LEU A 120 12.29 8.38 4.65
CA LEU A 120 12.39 8.27 3.20
C LEU A 120 11.02 8.04 2.56
N LEU A 121 10.24 7.11 3.11
CA LEU A 121 8.88 6.85 2.62
C LEU A 121 8.03 8.12 2.64
N TYR A 122 8.06 8.86 3.76
CA TYR A 122 7.31 10.09 3.92
C TYR A 122 7.68 11.11 2.84
N LYS A 123 8.99 11.33 2.61
CA LYS A 123 9.47 12.25 1.57
C LYS A 123 8.94 11.87 0.18
N ILE A 124 8.91 10.58 -0.13
CA ILE A 124 8.39 10.08 -1.42
C ILE A 124 6.90 10.38 -1.53
N ILE A 125 6.13 9.90 -0.55
CA ILE A 125 4.68 9.88 -0.69
C ILE A 125 4.03 11.25 -0.43
N ILE A 126 4.62 12.09 0.42
CA ILE A 126 4.08 13.44 0.64
C ILE A 126 4.18 14.29 -0.63
N HIS A 127 5.22 14.08 -1.43
CA HIS A 127 5.36 14.75 -2.71
C HIS A 127 4.25 14.32 -3.69
N GLU A 128 3.94 13.02 -3.72
CA GLU A 128 2.84 12.48 -4.53
C GLU A 128 1.48 12.95 -4.02
N TYR A 129 1.31 13.05 -2.71
CA TYR A 129 0.11 13.57 -2.08
C TYR A 129 -0.11 15.05 -2.39
N ASN A 130 0.94 15.86 -2.38
CA ASN A 130 0.85 17.28 -2.75
C ASN A 130 0.46 17.45 -4.23
N ILE A 131 1.03 16.65 -5.14
CA ILE A 131 0.62 16.62 -6.54
C ILE A 131 -0.85 16.18 -6.65
N PHE A 132 -1.24 15.17 -5.88
CA PHE A 132 -2.63 14.73 -5.82
C PHE A 132 -3.52 15.89 -5.42
N GLN A 133 -3.28 16.56 -4.28
CA GLN A 133 -4.07 17.70 -3.81
C GLN A 133 -4.14 18.84 -4.83
N GLN A 134 -3.05 19.20 -5.49
CA GLN A 134 -3.04 20.26 -6.52
C GLN A 134 -3.97 19.96 -7.71
N MET A 135 -4.19 18.69 -8.02
CA MET A 135 -5.11 18.27 -9.09
C MET A 135 -6.54 17.97 -8.60
N GLU A 136 -6.86 18.25 -7.34
CA GLU A 136 -8.15 17.91 -6.75
C GLU A 136 -9.32 18.65 -7.41
N ASP A 137 -9.19 19.96 -7.64
CA ASP A 137 -10.23 20.77 -8.29
C ASP A 137 -10.56 20.26 -9.70
N GLN A 138 -9.55 19.79 -10.43
CA GLN A 138 -9.73 19.20 -11.75
C GLN A 138 -10.44 17.84 -11.65
N ARG A 139 -10.06 16.99 -10.68
CA ARG A 139 -10.73 15.69 -10.46
C ARG A 139 -12.18 15.85 -10.02
N ARG A 140 -12.49 16.83 -9.17
CA ARG A 140 -13.86 17.17 -8.74
C ARG A 140 -14.72 17.59 -9.94
N LYS A 141 -14.17 18.41 -10.86
CA LYS A 141 -14.85 18.77 -12.12
C LYS A 141 -15.11 17.55 -13.02
N GLU A 142 -14.20 16.59 -13.02
CA GLU A 142 -14.33 15.33 -13.77
C GLU A 142 -15.20 14.26 -13.07
N LYS A 143 -15.77 14.55 -11.89
CA LYS A 143 -16.50 13.59 -11.03
C LYS A 143 -15.70 12.31 -10.71
N LYS A 144 -14.37 12.40 -10.69
CA LYS A 144 -13.49 11.28 -10.32
C LYS A 144 -13.25 11.31 -8.81
N THR A 145 -13.93 10.43 -8.08
CA THR A 145 -13.74 10.23 -6.64
C THR A 145 -12.79 9.06 -6.39
N VAL A 146 -11.54 9.19 -6.83
CA VAL A 146 -10.49 8.19 -6.57
C VAL A 146 -9.72 8.62 -5.33
N ALA A 147 -9.63 7.74 -4.32
CA ALA A 147 -8.83 8.00 -3.13
C ALA A 147 -7.34 8.04 -3.46
N PHE A 148 -6.54 8.76 -2.68
CA PHE A 148 -5.12 8.92 -2.95
C PHE A 148 -4.38 7.57 -3.04
N LEU A 149 -4.64 6.65 -2.10
CA LEU A 149 -4.00 5.33 -2.06
C LEU A 149 -4.58 4.34 -3.08
N ASP A 150 -5.62 4.71 -3.82
CA ASP A 150 -6.15 3.93 -4.95
C ASP A 150 -5.54 4.33 -6.30
N MET A 151 -4.64 5.32 -6.31
CA MET A 151 -3.87 5.63 -7.51
C MET A 151 -2.89 4.48 -7.80
N LYS A 152 -2.76 4.12 -9.08
CA LYS A 152 -1.83 3.08 -9.54
C LYS A 152 -0.39 3.25 -9.03
N GLY A 153 0.08 4.49 -8.89
CA GLY A 153 1.40 4.80 -8.35
C GLY A 153 1.59 4.39 -6.88
N ASN A 154 0.49 4.21 -6.14
CA ASN A 154 0.46 3.90 -4.72
C ASN A 154 0.05 2.44 -4.41
N ASP A 155 -0.25 1.63 -5.43
CA ASP A 155 -0.75 0.25 -5.24
C ASP A 155 0.20 -0.62 -4.42
N TYR A 156 1.50 -0.31 -4.41
CA TYR A 156 2.49 -1.03 -3.61
C TYR A 156 2.18 -0.98 -2.10
N TRP A 157 1.50 0.05 -1.59
CA TRP A 157 1.13 0.15 -0.18
C TRP A 157 0.20 -0.98 0.26
N LYS A 158 -0.70 -1.41 -0.62
CA LYS A 158 -1.61 -2.54 -0.37
C LYS A 158 -0.87 -3.88 -0.22
N SER A 159 0.38 -3.95 -0.69
CA SER A 159 1.22 -5.15 -0.59
C SER A 159 2.07 -5.21 0.69
N LEU A 160 2.19 -4.10 1.42
CA LEU A 160 3.00 -4.00 2.63
C LEU A 160 2.30 -4.67 3.81
N SER A 161 3.10 -5.11 4.79
CA SER A 161 2.53 -5.70 6.01
C SER A 161 1.79 -4.64 6.84
N PRO A 162 0.73 -5.02 7.58
CA PRO A 162 0.05 -4.10 8.50
C PRO A 162 1.02 -3.43 9.49
N LYS A 163 1.99 -4.17 10.03
CA LYS A 163 3.04 -3.63 10.90
C LYS A 163 3.87 -2.53 10.24
N ARG A 164 4.20 -2.67 8.95
CA ARG A 164 4.96 -1.65 8.20
C ARG A 164 4.14 -0.37 8.05
N ILE A 165 2.86 -0.49 7.71
CA ILE A 165 1.93 0.63 7.54
C ILE A 165 1.69 1.31 8.90
N SER A 166 1.42 0.55 9.97
CA SER A 166 1.27 1.07 11.33
C SER A 166 2.52 1.83 11.82
N SER A 167 3.72 1.30 11.56
CA SER A 167 4.98 2.00 11.88
C SER A 167 5.12 3.31 11.10
N PHE A 168 4.66 3.35 9.84
CA PHE A 168 4.66 4.56 9.04
C PHE A 168 3.67 5.61 9.57
N ILE A 169 2.46 5.18 9.94
CA ILE A 169 1.46 6.04 10.60
C ILE A 169 2.03 6.65 11.89
N ALA A 170 2.66 5.83 12.73
CA ALA A 170 3.29 6.29 13.97
C ALA A 170 4.31 7.39 13.69
N TYR A 171 5.19 7.21 12.69
CA TYR A 171 6.16 8.23 12.30
C TYR A 171 5.49 9.55 11.84
N CYS A 172 4.41 9.46 11.05
CA CYS A 172 3.68 10.67 10.63
C CYS A 172 3.09 11.44 11.82
N LEU A 173 2.58 10.74 12.84
CA LEU A 173 2.00 11.35 14.05
C LEU A 173 3.06 11.82 15.06
N GLN A 174 4.14 11.07 15.23
CA GLN A 174 5.13 11.30 16.29
C GLN A 174 6.21 12.28 15.86
N ASP A 175 6.81 12.04 14.70
CA ASP A 175 7.96 12.81 14.21
C ASP A 175 7.54 14.00 13.34
N VAL A 176 6.57 13.78 12.44
CA VAL A 176 6.22 14.78 11.42
C VAL A 176 5.07 15.69 11.83
N LYS A 177 4.18 15.21 12.71
CA LYS A 177 2.96 15.92 13.12
C LYS A 177 1.99 16.19 11.96
N ASP A 178 1.77 15.17 11.13
CA ASP A 178 0.85 15.23 9.99
C ASP A 178 -0.23 14.14 10.07
N ALA A 179 -1.24 14.39 10.92
CA ALA A 179 -2.35 13.48 11.16
C ALA A 179 -3.34 13.40 9.97
N GLU A 180 -3.54 14.50 9.23
CA GLU A 180 -4.41 14.54 8.05
C GLU A 180 -3.87 13.65 6.93
N PHE A 181 -2.56 13.67 6.70
CA PHE A 181 -1.94 12.75 5.77
C PHE A 181 -1.93 11.31 6.29
N ALA A 182 -1.62 11.10 7.58
CA ALA A 182 -1.58 9.78 8.19
C ALA A 182 -2.94 9.06 8.12
N SER A 183 -4.05 9.79 8.29
CA SER A 183 -5.41 9.23 8.28
C SER A 183 -5.77 8.55 6.95
N GLN A 184 -5.15 8.95 5.84
CA GLN A 184 -5.36 8.33 4.53
C GLN A 184 -5.04 6.83 4.55
N PHE A 185 -4.06 6.41 5.36
CA PHE A 185 -3.58 5.02 5.43
C PHE A 185 -4.52 4.09 6.20
N LEU A 186 -5.48 4.62 6.96
CA LEU A 186 -6.50 3.80 7.62
C LEU A 186 -7.35 3.03 6.61
N THR A 187 -7.50 3.56 5.40
CA THR A 187 -8.32 2.95 4.34
C THR A 187 -7.73 1.69 3.71
N ILE A 188 -6.41 1.48 3.83
CA ILE A 188 -5.71 0.32 3.26
C ILE A 188 -5.35 -0.74 4.30
N LEU A 189 -5.56 -0.46 5.58
CA LEU A 189 -5.40 -1.44 6.64
C LEU A 189 -6.58 -2.42 6.63
N SER A 190 -6.32 -3.68 7.00
CA SER A 190 -7.40 -4.64 7.21
C SER A 190 -8.22 -4.25 8.45
N PRO A 191 -9.50 -4.66 8.54
CA PRO A 191 -10.33 -4.37 9.72
C PRO A 191 -9.69 -4.79 11.04
N GLU A 192 -8.97 -5.91 11.05
CA GLU A 192 -8.25 -6.42 12.22
C GLU A 192 -7.09 -5.50 12.58
N ALA A 193 -6.32 -5.05 11.60
CA ALA A 193 -5.19 -4.14 11.82
C ALA A 193 -5.63 -2.73 12.24
N VAL A 194 -6.78 -2.25 11.75
CA VAL A 194 -7.40 -1.00 12.20
C VAL A 194 -7.81 -1.12 13.68
N SER A 195 -8.41 -2.25 14.06
CA SER A 195 -8.86 -2.50 15.44
C SER A 195 -7.70 -2.62 16.44
N ASP A 196 -6.55 -3.14 16.01
CA ASP A 196 -5.34 -3.30 16.82
C ASP A 196 -4.31 -2.17 16.60
N LEU A 197 -4.69 -1.09 15.88
CA LEU A 197 -3.75 -0.07 15.41
C LEU A 197 -2.96 0.56 16.56
N LYS A 198 -3.62 0.89 17.66
CA LYS A 198 -2.98 1.45 18.85
C LYS A 198 -1.79 0.62 19.31
N HIS A 199 -1.95 -0.70 19.38
CA HIS A 199 -0.91 -1.62 19.82
C HIS A 199 0.15 -1.82 18.74
N LEU A 200 -0.25 -1.93 17.46
CA LEU A 200 0.66 -2.13 16.33
C LEU A 200 1.56 -0.91 16.06
N ALA A 201 1.02 0.29 16.20
CA ALA A 201 1.72 1.56 15.97
C ALA A 201 2.32 2.15 17.25
N GLY A 202 1.95 1.64 18.44
CA GLY A 202 2.43 2.17 19.72
C GLY A 202 1.95 3.59 19.98
N LEU A 203 0.68 3.88 19.67
CA LEU A 203 0.09 5.21 19.80
C LEU A 203 -0.39 5.46 21.24
N SER A 204 -0.20 6.70 21.69
CA SER A 204 -0.92 7.24 22.84
C SER A 204 -2.41 7.44 22.53
N VAL A 205 -3.22 7.64 23.57
CA VAL A 205 -4.67 7.90 23.42
C VAL A 205 -4.89 9.21 22.65
N GLU A 206 -4.05 10.21 22.91
CA GLU A 206 -4.12 11.54 22.30
C GLU A 206 -3.76 11.49 20.81
N GLU A 207 -2.69 10.78 20.44
CA GLU A 207 -2.31 10.58 19.04
C GLU A 207 -3.37 9.80 18.25
N GLU A 208 -4.00 8.83 18.90
CA GLU A 208 -5.08 8.05 18.32
C GLU A 208 -6.33 8.91 18.10
N LYS A 209 -6.71 9.75 19.07
CA LYS A 209 -7.79 10.74 18.91
C LYS A 209 -7.49 11.70 17.75
N GLU A 210 -6.28 12.24 17.69
CA GLU A 210 -5.85 13.16 16.64
C GLU A 210 -5.95 12.51 15.24
N LEU A 211 -5.51 11.25 15.11
CA LEU A 211 -5.59 10.49 13.86
C LEU A 211 -7.05 10.30 13.40
N TYR A 212 -7.94 9.90 14.29
CA TYR A 212 -9.35 9.65 13.93
C TYR A 212 -10.13 10.93 13.67
N LEU A 213 -9.89 12.00 14.42
CA LEU A 213 -10.47 13.32 14.14
C LEU A 213 -10.03 13.85 12.77
N SER A 214 -8.81 13.51 12.34
CA SER A 214 -8.29 13.88 11.02
C SER A 214 -8.99 13.19 9.85
N LEU A 215 -9.86 12.20 10.10
CA LEU A 215 -10.76 11.64 9.09
C LEU A 215 -11.96 12.55 8.78
N LYS A 216 -12.22 13.57 9.60
CA LYS A 216 -13.43 14.42 9.49
C LYS A 216 -14.67 13.53 9.50
N ASP A 217 -15.59 13.69 8.56
CA ASP A 217 -16.80 12.84 8.43
C ASP A 217 -16.49 11.34 8.26
N GLY A 218 -15.27 11.00 7.81
CA GLY A 218 -14.82 9.61 7.69
C GLY A 218 -14.76 8.86 9.02
N ILE A 219 -14.74 9.56 10.16
CA ILE A 219 -14.79 8.94 11.49
C ILE A 219 -16.07 8.09 11.68
N TYR A 220 -17.18 8.49 11.06
CA TYR A 220 -18.45 7.78 11.14
C TYR A 220 -18.52 6.60 10.16
N GLU A 221 -17.81 6.69 9.03
CA GLU A 221 -17.71 5.59 8.07
C GLU A 221 -16.79 4.47 8.54
N LEU A 222 -15.78 4.78 9.35
CA LEU A 222 -14.76 3.83 9.78
C LEU A 222 -15.35 2.61 10.53
N PRO A 223 -16.25 2.77 11.52
CA PRO A 223 -16.96 1.65 12.14
C PRO A 223 -17.81 0.81 11.19
N ILE A 224 -18.32 1.39 10.09
CA ILE A 224 -19.09 0.63 9.09
C ILE A 224 -18.15 -0.25 8.27
N ARG A 225 -16.96 0.27 7.92
CA ARG A 225 -15.93 -0.47 7.16
C ARG A 225 -15.18 -1.49 8.00
N SER A 226 -15.04 -1.23 9.30
CA SER A 226 -14.28 -2.07 10.24
C SER A 226 -15.03 -2.16 11.57
N PRO A 227 -16.10 -2.96 11.67
CA PRO A 227 -16.98 -2.95 12.84
C PRO A 227 -16.29 -3.32 14.16
N GLY A 228 -15.19 -4.08 14.11
CA GLY A 228 -14.37 -4.41 15.29
C GLY A 228 -13.85 -3.19 16.05
N ILE A 229 -13.69 -2.04 15.40
CA ILE A 229 -13.19 -0.81 16.04
C ILE A 229 -14.29 0.00 16.74
N TYR A 230 -15.56 -0.30 16.49
CA TYR A 230 -16.69 0.56 16.90
C TYR A 230 -16.70 0.87 18.40
N ARG A 231 -16.62 -0.17 19.25
CA ARG A 231 -16.62 0.00 20.70
C ARG A 231 -15.44 0.84 21.19
N HIS A 232 -14.29 0.68 20.53
CA HIS A 232 -13.09 1.41 20.88
C HIS A 232 -13.23 2.89 20.55
N ILE A 233 -13.67 3.25 19.34
CA ILE A 233 -13.91 4.64 18.95
C ILE A 233 -15.00 5.27 19.81
N LEU A 234 -16.09 4.54 20.09
CA LEU A 234 -17.17 5.04 20.94
C LEU A 234 -16.66 5.43 22.34
N ASN A 235 -15.85 4.57 22.97
CA ASN A 235 -15.24 4.86 24.26
C ASN A 235 -14.19 5.97 24.17
N LEU A 236 -13.43 6.01 23.08
CA LEU A 236 -12.39 7.01 22.87
C LEU A 236 -12.97 8.43 22.83
N PHE A 237 -14.16 8.59 22.23
CA PHE A 237 -14.84 9.88 22.08
C PHE A 237 -16.00 10.10 23.06
N GLU A 238 -16.07 9.36 24.17
CA GLU A 238 -17.10 9.55 25.20
C GLU A 238 -17.17 10.99 25.75
N ASP A 239 -16.03 11.66 25.83
CA ASP A 239 -15.91 13.05 26.28
C ASP A 239 -16.32 14.10 25.22
N ASP A 240 -16.55 13.69 23.96
CA ASP A 240 -17.00 14.55 22.86
C ASP A 240 -18.49 14.30 22.58
N PRO A 241 -19.41 15.14 23.08
CA PRO A 241 -20.84 14.87 23.02
C PRO A 241 -21.41 14.76 21.60
N GLU A 242 -20.81 15.47 20.63
CA GLU A 242 -21.29 15.49 19.24
C GLU A 242 -20.93 14.18 18.56
N ILE A 243 -19.65 13.81 18.61
CA ILE A 243 -19.14 12.58 18.00
C ILE A 243 -19.77 11.36 18.69
N PHE A 244 -19.82 11.37 20.02
CA PHE A 244 -20.41 10.28 20.80
C PHE A 244 -21.87 10.04 20.46
N LEU A 245 -22.69 11.11 20.41
CA LEU A 245 -24.10 11.00 20.07
C LEU A 245 -24.27 10.33 18.70
N ILE A 246 -23.56 10.80 17.68
CA ILE A 246 -23.68 10.23 16.33
C ILE A 246 -23.26 8.75 16.34
N LEU A 247 -22.08 8.42 16.87
CA LEU A 247 -21.58 7.05 16.92
C LEU A 247 -22.54 6.11 17.66
N SER A 248 -23.10 6.54 18.80
CA SER A 248 -24.04 5.72 19.57
C SER A 248 -25.30 5.32 18.79
N THR A 249 -25.75 6.16 17.85
CA THR A 249 -26.91 5.83 16.99
C THR A 249 -26.61 4.82 15.90
N MET A 250 -25.33 4.50 15.67
CA MET A 250 -24.89 3.63 14.58
C MET A 250 -24.76 2.16 14.98
N GLU A 251 -25.02 1.81 16.25
CA GLU A 251 -24.79 0.45 16.77
C GLU A 251 -25.46 -0.65 15.93
N GLU A 252 -26.73 -0.47 15.57
CA GLU A 252 -27.48 -1.45 14.76
C GLU A 252 -26.88 -1.61 13.36
N LEU A 253 -26.50 -0.48 12.74
CA LEU A 253 -25.88 -0.47 11.42
C LEU A 253 -24.53 -1.20 11.42
N VAL A 254 -23.69 -0.92 12.43
CA VAL A 254 -22.39 -1.56 12.63
C VAL A 254 -22.55 -3.06 12.91
N SER A 255 -23.47 -3.43 13.79
CA SER A 255 -23.78 -4.83 14.11
C SER A 255 -24.20 -5.62 12.88
N ARG A 256 -25.07 -5.05 12.05
CA ARG A 256 -25.50 -5.66 10.80
C ARG A 256 -24.34 -5.83 9.81
N LYS A 257 -23.45 -4.84 9.68
CA LYS A 257 -22.24 -4.96 8.86
C LYS A 257 -21.30 -6.05 9.35
N GLN A 258 -21.14 -6.19 10.66
CA GLN A 258 -20.34 -7.27 11.24
C GLN A 258 -20.91 -8.64 10.84
N GLN A 259 -22.23 -8.83 10.95
CA GLN A 259 -22.89 -10.09 10.55
C GLN A 259 -22.69 -10.41 9.06
N ILE A 260 -22.75 -9.40 8.18
CA ILE A 260 -22.49 -9.56 6.74
C ILE A 260 -21.05 -10.02 6.50
N ILE A 261 -20.06 -9.40 7.16
CA ILE A 261 -18.64 -9.73 7.01
C ILE A 261 -18.37 -11.15 7.49
N GLU A 262 -18.81 -11.50 8.70
CA GLU A 262 -18.61 -12.83 9.30
C GLU A 262 -19.27 -13.93 8.45
N SER A 263 -20.53 -13.73 8.08
CA SER A 263 -21.28 -14.69 7.26
C SER A 263 -20.63 -14.86 5.89
N SER A 264 -20.23 -13.75 5.25
CA SER A 264 -19.50 -13.80 3.98
C SER A 264 -18.20 -14.58 4.12
N HIS A 265 -17.42 -14.36 5.19
CA HIS A 265 -16.16 -15.06 5.41
C HIS A 265 -16.39 -16.58 5.56
N VAL A 266 -17.36 -17.00 6.37
CA VAL A 266 -17.66 -18.44 6.57
C VAL A 266 -18.02 -19.11 5.26
N ILE A 267 -18.84 -18.45 4.43
CA ILE A 267 -19.27 -19.00 3.14
C ILE A 267 -18.09 -18.99 2.13
N LEU A 268 -17.24 -17.96 2.15
CA LEU A 268 -16.04 -17.89 1.32
C LEU A 268 -15.03 -19.01 1.63
N GLU A 269 -14.88 -19.39 2.89
CA GLU A 269 -14.02 -20.52 3.28
C GLU A 269 -14.56 -21.85 2.75
N LYS A 270 -15.89 -22.04 2.73
CA LYS A 270 -16.51 -23.19 2.05
C LYS A 270 -16.26 -23.17 0.56
N TYR A 271 -16.29 -22.00 -0.08
CA TYR A 271 -15.98 -21.85 -1.50
C TYR A 271 -14.53 -22.24 -1.81
N ARG A 272 -13.57 -21.66 -1.08
CA ARG A 272 -12.14 -21.93 -1.24
C ARG A 272 -11.77 -23.41 -1.01
N SER A 273 -12.45 -24.06 -0.08
CA SER A 273 -12.26 -25.49 0.20
C SER A 273 -12.99 -26.43 -0.78
N GLY A 274 -13.68 -25.90 -1.80
CA GLY A 274 -14.43 -26.68 -2.78
C GLY A 274 -15.70 -27.34 -2.23
N LYS A 275 -16.12 -26.96 -1.01
CA LYS A 275 -17.28 -27.53 -0.30
C LYS A 275 -18.56 -26.73 -0.52
N LEU A 276 -18.47 -25.59 -1.19
CA LEU A 276 -19.64 -24.77 -1.50
C LEU A 276 -20.33 -25.29 -2.76
N ASN A 277 -21.58 -25.73 -2.59
CA ASN A 277 -22.54 -25.95 -3.67
C ASN A 277 -23.81 -25.11 -3.44
N HIS A 278 -24.69 -25.01 -4.44
CA HIS A 278 -25.89 -24.17 -4.35
C HIS A 278 -26.82 -24.53 -3.17
N GLN A 279 -26.87 -25.81 -2.77
CA GLN A 279 -27.68 -26.24 -1.62
C GLN A 279 -27.09 -25.77 -0.29
N SER A 280 -25.77 -25.91 -0.12
CA SER A 280 -25.06 -25.43 1.07
C SER A 280 -25.11 -23.90 1.19
N LEU A 281 -24.98 -23.19 0.07
CA LEU A 281 -25.10 -21.75 0.01
C LEU A 281 -26.53 -21.31 0.35
N PHE A 282 -27.55 -21.97 -0.21
CA PHE A 282 -28.94 -21.70 0.14
C PHE A 282 -29.21 -21.94 1.64
N ALA A 283 -28.71 -23.04 2.20
CA ALA A 283 -28.88 -23.36 3.62
C ALA A 283 -28.25 -22.26 4.50
N ASP A 284 -27.00 -21.87 4.22
CA ASP A 284 -26.29 -20.82 4.95
C ASP A 284 -26.99 -19.46 4.85
N LEU A 285 -27.56 -19.13 3.69
CA LEU A 285 -28.25 -17.86 3.48
C LEU A 285 -29.67 -17.84 4.05
N SER A 286 -30.33 -19.01 4.17
CA SER A 286 -31.73 -19.12 4.62
C SER A 286 -31.94 -18.77 6.09
N VAL A 287 -30.88 -18.88 6.90
CA VAL A 287 -30.91 -18.55 8.34
C VAL A 287 -30.66 -17.07 8.61
N LEU A 288 -30.24 -16.29 7.61
CA LEU A 288 -29.92 -14.87 7.73
C LEU A 288 -31.13 -13.99 7.41
N GLU A 289 -31.11 -12.73 7.86
CA GLU A 289 -32.11 -11.73 7.51
C GLU A 289 -32.11 -11.45 5.99
N PRO A 290 -33.29 -11.19 5.38
CA PRO A 290 -33.39 -11.01 3.93
C PRO A 290 -32.40 -9.99 3.37
N GLU A 291 -32.21 -8.89 4.06
CA GLU A 291 -31.37 -7.80 3.60
C GLU A 291 -29.87 -8.15 3.69
N ILE A 292 -29.46 -8.87 4.74
CA ILE A 292 -28.11 -9.44 4.88
C ILE A 292 -27.84 -10.42 3.76
N THR A 293 -28.79 -11.33 3.51
CA THR A 293 -28.69 -12.31 2.42
C THR A 293 -28.51 -11.64 1.06
N MET A 294 -29.29 -10.59 0.79
CA MET A 294 -29.21 -9.85 -0.48
C MET A 294 -27.86 -9.15 -0.65
N GLU A 295 -27.29 -8.63 0.43
CA GLU A 295 -25.97 -7.99 0.40
C GLU A 295 -24.85 -9.01 0.15
N ILE A 296 -24.87 -10.15 0.83
CA ILE A 296 -23.90 -11.24 0.60
C ILE A 296 -23.97 -11.74 -0.86
N LEU A 297 -25.17 -11.93 -1.39
CA LEU A 297 -25.37 -12.29 -2.80
C LEU A 297 -24.83 -11.22 -3.77
N GLY A 298 -24.93 -9.95 -3.40
CA GLY A 298 -24.29 -8.84 -4.13
C GLY A 298 -22.77 -8.97 -4.15
N ILE A 299 -22.16 -9.11 -2.98
CA ILE A 299 -20.71 -9.27 -2.82
C ILE A 299 -20.19 -10.47 -3.63
N PHE A 300 -20.94 -11.56 -3.66
CA PHE A 300 -20.53 -12.79 -4.36
C PHE A 300 -20.61 -12.67 -5.88
N GLU A 301 -21.61 -11.94 -6.39
CA GLU A 301 -21.70 -11.60 -7.81
C GLU A 301 -20.53 -10.68 -8.22
N GLU A 302 -20.24 -9.65 -7.43
CA GLU A 302 -19.13 -8.72 -7.68
C GLU A 302 -17.76 -9.42 -7.69
N LYS A 303 -17.57 -10.41 -6.82
CA LYS A 303 -16.35 -11.22 -6.75
C LYS A 303 -16.29 -12.34 -7.80
N GLY A 304 -17.30 -12.46 -8.67
CA GLY A 304 -17.35 -13.50 -9.71
C GLY A 304 -17.53 -14.92 -9.17
N ILE A 305 -17.97 -15.07 -7.92
CA ILE A 305 -18.22 -16.35 -7.27
C ILE A 305 -19.55 -16.94 -7.74
N LEU A 306 -20.52 -16.06 -8.02
CA LEU A 306 -21.82 -16.40 -8.57
C LEU A 306 -22.05 -15.63 -9.86
N GLY A 307 -22.61 -16.32 -10.86
CA GLY A 307 -23.22 -15.67 -12.01
C GLY A 307 -24.53 -14.98 -11.65
N ARG A 308 -24.91 -13.97 -12.43
CA ARG A 308 -26.18 -13.23 -12.26
C ARG A 308 -27.42 -14.12 -12.26
N SER A 309 -27.42 -15.17 -13.09
CA SER A 309 -28.49 -16.18 -13.15
C SER A 309 -28.57 -17.01 -11.86
N GLU A 310 -27.44 -17.40 -11.28
CA GLU A 310 -27.37 -18.18 -10.05
C GLU A 310 -27.83 -17.36 -8.83
N LYS A 311 -27.41 -16.08 -8.78
CA LYS A 311 -27.92 -15.13 -7.78
C LYS A 311 -29.44 -15.01 -7.83
N ASN A 312 -30.02 -14.85 -9.02
CA ASN A 312 -31.47 -14.72 -9.17
C ASN A 312 -32.20 -16.00 -8.74
N LEU A 313 -31.69 -17.19 -9.10
CA LEU A 313 -32.25 -18.46 -8.68
C LEU A 313 -32.27 -18.59 -7.15
N ILE A 314 -31.15 -18.33 -6.48
CA ILE A 314 -31.04 -18.41 -5.02
C ILE A 314 -31.98 -17.39 -4.36
N LYS A 315 -32.04 -16.16 -4.88
CA LYS A 315 -32.95 -15.12 -4.40
C LYS A 315 -34.41 -15.56 -4.46
N GLU A 316 -34.84 -16.15 -5.57
CA GLU A 316 -36.22 -16.64 -5.73
C GLU A 316 -36.54 -17.79 -4.78
N LEU A 317 -35.61 -18.71 -4.57
CA LEU A 317 -35.78 -19.82 -3.62
C LEU A 317 -35.95 -19.32 -2.19
N LEU A 318 -35.15 -18.32 -1.79
CA LEU A 318 -35.20 -17.72 -0.45
C LEU A 318 -36.50 -16.96 -0.23
N ALA A 319 -36.96 -16.22 -1.24
CA ALA A 319 -38.24 -15.52 -1.20
C ALA A 319 -39.42 -16.49 -1.01
N LYS A 320 -39.42 -17.62 -1.72
CA LYS A 320 -40.46 -18.67 -1.59
C LYS A 320 -40.46 -19.31 -0.19
N GLN A 321 -39.30 -19.56 0.39
CA GLN A 321 -39.20 -20.17 1.72
C GLN A 321 -39.71 -19.23 2.83
N LYS A 322 -39.37 -17.94 2.75
CA LYS A 322 -39.80 -16.95 3.76
C LYS A 322 -41.29 -16.59 3.62
N GLY A 323 -41.85 -16.65 2.41
CA GLY A 323 -43.28 -16.55 2.16
C GLY A 323 -44.12 -17.75 2.65
N HIS A 324 -43.49 -18.84 3.13
CA HIS A 324 -44.17 -19.99 3.75
C HIS A 324 -43.99 -20.04 5.29
N ARG A 325 -43.31 -19.05 5.89
CA ARG A 325 -43.11 -18.94 7.35
C ARG A 325 -43.90 -17.80 8.01
N LEU A 326 -44.78 -17.13 7.26
CA LEU A 326 -45.79 -16.19 7.75
C LEU A 326 -47.16 -16.89 7.80
#